data_AF-A0A914RWI1-F1
#
_entry.id   AF-A0A914RWI1-F1
#
_cell.length_a   1.000
_cell.length_b   1.000
_cell.length_c   1.000
_cell.angle_alpha   90.00
_cell.angle_beta   90.00
_cell.angle_gamma   90.00
#
_symmetry.space_group_name_H-M   'P 1'
#
loop_
_entity.id
_entity.type
_entity.pdbx_description
1 polymer ?
#
loop_
_entity_poly.entity_id
_entity_poly.type
_entity_poly.pdbx_seq_one_letter_code
_entity_poly.pdbx_strand_id
1 'polypeptide(L)'
;MASWCAENLRDCQAWKDEGLTMSTTSNEASRLFDGLLRQYVSWSNCEQLDGIDNTINALQKADPDAIMGRVLILGLDAMGTSRSSRLDKQYADEMTKLLNDANRIGNQREKSHAKAINLFAN
;
A
#
# COMPACT_ATOMS: atom_id res chain seq x y z
N MET A 1 -9.01 20.51 2.66
CA MET A 1 -8.34 19.41 1.92
C MET A 1 -6.95 19.90 1.52
N ALA A 2 -5.98 19.01 1.39
CA ALA A 2 -4.67 19.41 0.90
C ALA A 2 -4.71 19.44 -0.64
N SER A 3 -4.37 20.57 -1.26
CA SER A 3 -4.28 20.70 -2.73
C SER A 3 -2.93 20.20 -3.27
N TRP A 4 -1.88 20.24 -2.45
CA TRP A 4 -0.50 19.88 -2.81
C TRP A 4 -0.20 18.37 -2.79
N CYS A 5 -1.09 17.57 -2.18
CA CYS A 5 -0.90 16.16 -1.87
C CYS A 5 -0.48 15.26 -3.04
N ALA A 6 -0.93 15.58 -4.26
CA ALA A 6 -0.63 14.82 -5.48
C ALA A 6 0.52 15.42 -6.31
N GLU A 7 1.12 16.52 -5.85
CA GLU A 7 2.26 17.13 -6.52
C GLU A 7 3.55 16.36 -6.17
N ASN A 8 4.39 16.12 -7.18
CA ASN A 8 5.69 15.47 -7.03
C ASN A 8 5.61 14.13 -6.28
N LEU A 9 4.61 13.30 -6.60
CA LEU A 9 4.53 11.93 -6.07
C LEU A 9 5.71 11.09 -6.55
N ARG A 10 6.27 10.30 -5.64
CA ARG A 10 7.43 9.45 -5.93
C ARG A 10 7.05 8.27 -6.84
N ASP A 11 7.67 8.22 -8.01
CA ASP A 11 7.64 7.03 -8.86
C ASP A 11 8.74 6.03 -8.48
N CYS A 12 8.87 4.92 -9.23
CA CYS A 12 9.78 3.85 -8.86
C CYS A 12 11.24 4.32 -8.78
N GLN A 13 11.65 5.25 -9.64
CA GLN A 13 13.00 5.80 -9.62
C GLN A 13 13.19 6.72 -8.42
N ALA A 14 12.23 7.61 -8.14
CA ALA A 14 12.30 8.49 -6.96
C ALA A 14 12.38 7.69 -5.64
N TRP A 15 11.61 6.61 -5.49
CA TRP A 15 11.73 5.74 -4.31
C TRP A 15 13.08 5.02 -4.25
N LYS A 16 13.63 4.61 -5.39
CA LYS A 16 14.96 4.00 -5.45
C LYS A 16 16.06 4.98 -5.06
N ASP A 17 15.97 6.22 -5.49
CA ASP A 17 16.94 7.29 -5.17
C ASP A 17 16.95 7.60 -3.67
N GLU A 18 15.81 7.44 -2.99
CA GLU A 18 15.68 7.52 -1.52
C GLU A 18 16.18 6.25 -0.78
N GLY A 19 16.75 5.27 -1.49
CA GLY A 19 17.18 3.99 -0.91
C GLY A 19 16.02 3.04 -0.58
N LEU A 20 14.81 3.37 -1.02
CA LEU A 20 13.57 2.65 -0.74
C LEU A 20 13.00 1.98 -2.00
N THR A 21 13.87 1.31 -2.77
CA THR A 21 13.49 0.59 -4.01
C THR A 21 12.21 -0.24 -3.83
N MET A 22 11.32 -0.23 -4.81
CA MET A 22 10.05 -0.95 -4.84
C MET A 22 10.15 -2.15 -5.80
N SER A 23 9.46 -3.26 -5.52
CA SER A 23 9.41 -4.40 -6.47
C SER A 23 8.46 -4.17 -7.64
N THR A 24 7.51 -3.24 -7.50
CA THR A 24 6.62 -2.87 -8.62
C THR A 24 7.41 -2.18 -9.73
N THR A 25 7.03 -2.44 -10.98
CA THR A 25 7.53 -1.74 -12.16
C THR A 25 6.57 -0.64 -12.64
N SER A 26 5.38 -0.52 -12.02
CA SER A 26 4.37 0.47 -12.37
C SER A 26 4.67 1.79 -11.67
N ASN A 27 5.15 2.77 -12.44
CA ASN A 27 5.33 4.13 -11.95
C ASN A 27 4.03 4.76 -11.44
N GLU A 28 2.89 4.41 -12.05
CA GLU A 28 1.58 4.87 -11.61
C GLU A 28 1.25 4.31 -10.22
N ALA A 29 1.38 3.00 -10.01
CA ALA A 29 1.16 2.38 -8.71
C ALA A 29 2.11 2.94 -7.65
N SER A 30 3.36 3.18 -8.00
CA SER A 30 4.34 3.79 -7.10
C SER A 30 3.93 5.19 -6.64
N ARG A 31 3.43 6.02 -7.57
CA ARG A 31 2.94 7.37 -7.23
C ARG A 31 1.67 7.31 -6.39
N LEU A 32 0.72 6.46 -6.75
CA LEU A 32 -0.51 6.27 -5.99
C LEU A 32 -0.25 5.74 -4.57
N PHE A 33 0.75 4.86 -4.40
CA PHE A 33 1.22 4.44 -3.08
C PHE A 33 1.76 5.61 -2.26
N ASP A 34 2.61 6.48 -2.84
CA ASP A 34 3.10 7.68 -2.16
C ASP A 34 1.94 8.63 -1.80
N GLY A 35 0.98 8.82 -2.72
CA GLY A 35 -0.21 9.63 -2.48
C GLY A 35 -1.10 9.08 -1.37
N LEU A 36 -1.29 7.76 -1.32
CA LEU A 36 -2.02 7.08 -0.24
C LEU A 36 -1.30 7.24 1.09
N LEU A 37 0.02 7.01 1.12
CA LEU A 37 0.85 7.17 2.31
C LEU A 37 0.77 8.60 2.85
N ARG A 38 0.91 9.61 1.97
CA ARG A 38 0.79 11.03 2.33
C ARG A 38 -0.56 11.34 2.95
N GLN A 39 -1.66 10.96 2.31
CA GLN A 39 -3.01 11.20 2.84
C GLN A 39 -3.20 10.58 4.23
N TYR A 40 -2.70 9.35 4.42
CA TYR A 40 -2.75 8.67 5.70
C TYR A 40 -1.93 9.38 6.79
N VAL A 41 -0.66 9.70 6.53
CA VAL A 41 0.22 10.32 7.54
C VAL A 41 -0.16 11.77 7.84
N SER A 42 -0.72 12.50 6.87
CA SER A 42 -1.16 13.89 7.06
C SER A 42 -2.60 14.01 7.56
N TRP A 43 -3.34 12.90 7.70
CA TRP A 43 -4.76 12.89 8.09
C TRP A 43 -5.60 13.85 7.25
N SER A 44 -5.29 13.95 5.95
CA SER A 44 -5.90 14.92 5.06
C SER A 44 -6.26 14.27 3.75
N ASN A 45 -7.52 14.42 3.35
CA ASN A 45 -7.94 14.00 2.02
C ASN A 45 -7.30 14.89 0.95
N CYS A 46 -6.86 14.24 -0.11
CA CYS A 46 -6.29 14.88 -1.27
C CYS A 46 -7.41 15.25 -2.25
N GLU A 47 -7.56 16.54 -2.57
CA GLU A 47 -8.57 17.00 -3.56
C GLU A 47 -8.32 16.39 -4.94
N GLN A 48 -7.05 16.28 -5.34
CA GLN A 48 -6.68 15.76 -6.66
C GLN A 48 -6.83 14.24 -6.80
N LEU A 49 -6.76 13.50 -5.69
CA LEU A 49 -6.91 12.03 -5.68
C LEU A 49 -8.30 11.60 -5.19
N ASP A 50 -9.19 12.56 -4.92
CA ASP A 50 -10.55 12.37 -4.41
C ASP A 50 -10.61 11.50 -3.13
N GLY A 51 -9.63 11.68 -2.24
CA GLY A 51 -9.56 10.98 -0.95
C GLY A 51 -8.93 9.58 -0.99
N ILE A 52 -8.87 8.96 0.20
CA ILE A 52 -8.16 7.69 0.43
C ILE A 52 -8.79 6.53 -0.34
N ASP A 53 -10.11 6.37 -0.30
CA ASP A 53 -10.79 5.23 -0.93
C ASP A 53 -10.59 5.20 -2.45
N ASN A 54 -10.67 6.37 -3.10
CA ASN A 54 -10.41 6.50 -4.53
C ASN A 54 -8.95 6.21 -4.87
N THR A 55 -8.03 6.65 -4.01
CA THR A 55 -6.60 6.37 -4.18
C THR A 55 -6.31 4.87 -4.05
N ILE A 56 -6.93 4.18 -3.09
CA ILE A 56 -6.83 2.72 -2.92
C ILE A 56 -7.34 2.01 -4.16
N ASN A 57 -8.53 2.39 -4.65
CA ASN A 57 -9.12 1.79 -5.84
C ASN A 57 -8.26 2.01 -7.09
N ALA A 58 -7.69 3.20 -7.26
CA ALA A 58 -6.78 3.50 -8.36
C ALA A 58 -5.49 2.69 -8.26
N LEU A 59 -4.91 2.57 -7.06
CA LEU A 59 -3.68 1.81 -6.82
C LEU A 59 -3.87 0.33 -7.16
N GLN A 60 -4.96 -0.29 -6.71
CA GLN A 60 -5.28 -1.68 -7.00
C GLN A 60 -5.49 -1.94 -8.50
N LYS A 61 -6.04 -0.96 -9.23
CA LYS A 61 -6.19 -1.04 -10.70
C LYS A 61 -4.84 -0.89 -11.42
N ALA A 62 -3.99 0.01 -10.94
CA ALA A 62 -2.69 0.30 -11.55
C ALA A 62 -1.69 -0.86 -11.38
N ASP A 63 -1.68 -1.51 -10.23
CA ASP A 63 -0.90 -2.74 -9.99
C ASP A 63 -1.49 -3.54 -8.80
N PRO A 64 -2.28 -4.59 -9.05
CA PRO A 64 -2.88 -5.40 -7.99
C PRO A 64 -1.84 -6.24 -7.23
N ASP A 65 -0.65 -6.45 -7.82
CA ASP A 65 0.41 -7.27 -7.23
C ASP A 65 1.46 -6.42 -6.49
N ALA A 66 1.34 -5.08 -6.49
CA ALA A 66 2.23 -4.17 -5.78
C ALA A 66 2.29 -4.52 -4.28
N ILE A 67 3.45 -4.99 -3.82
CA ILE A 67 3.61 -5.51 -2.45
C ILE A 67 3.35 -4.42 -1.41
N MET A 68 4.03 -3.27 -1.51
CA MET A 68 3.84 -2.17 -0.55
C MET A 68 2.42 -1.58 -0.60
N GLY A 69 1.78 -1.58 -1.78
CA GLY A 69 0.38 -1.16 -1.90
C GLY A 69 -0.55 -2.07 -1.10
N ARG A 70 -0.44 -3.39 -1.32
CA ARG A 70 -1.20 -4.40 -0.57
C ARG A 70 -0.89 -4.38 0.94
N VAL A 71 0.37 -4.19 1.32
CA VAL A 71 0.78 -4.01 2.72
C VAL A 71 0.02 -2.86 3.38
N LEU A 72 -0.02 -1.69 2.74
CA LEU A 72 -0.69 -0.53 3.31
C LEU A 72 -2.20 -0.72 3.36
N ILE A 73 -2.82 -1.23 2.30
CA ILE A 73 -4.27 -1.44 2.22
C ILE A 73 -4.74 -2.45 3.29
N LEU A 74 -4.15 -3.64 3.33
CA LEU A 74 -4.52 -4.66 4.33
C LEU A 74 -4.16 -4.21 5.75
N GLY A 75 -3.06 -3.46 5.90
CA GLY A 75 -2.71 -2.85 7.18
C GLY A 75 -3.75 -1.84 7.67
N LEU A 76 -4.27 -0.99 6.78
CA LEU A 76 -5.34 -0.04 7.10
C LEU A 76 -6.63 -0.77 7.48
N ASP A 77 -6.97 -1.86 6.80
CA ASP A 77 -8.13 -2.69 7.16
C ASP A 77 -8.00 -3.26 8.58
N ALA A 78 -6.83 -3.78 8.93
CA ALA A 78 -6.56 -4.27 10.29
C ALA A 78 -6.61 -3.16 11.34
N MET A 79 -5.92 -2.05 11.09
CA MET A 79 -5.81 -0.93 12.05
C MET A 79 -7.15 -0.20 12.23
N GLY A 80 -7.93 -0.06 11.17
CA GLY A 80 -9.26 0.55 11.17
C GLY A 80 -10.34 -0.37 11.73
N THR A 81 -10.01 -1.62 12.08
CA THR A 81 -10.94 -2.66 12.56
C THR A 81 -12.07 -2.98 11.57
N SER A 82 -11.90 -2.66 10.29
CA SER A 82 -12.90 -2.93 9.24
C SER A 82 -13.01 -4.43 8.95
N ARG A 83 -11.89 -5.15 9.05
CA ARG A 83 -11.77 -6.59 8.72
C ARG A 83 -10.88 -7.30 9.74
N SER A 84 -11.06 -8.61 9.89
CA SER A 84 -10.28 -9.44 10.82
C SER A 84 -10.03 -10.82 10.22
N SER A 85 -8.81 -11.35 10.37
CA SER A 85 -8.44 -12.70 9.89
C SER A 85 -9.31 -13.81 10.51
N ARG A 86 -9.86 -13.58 11.70
CA ARG A 86 -10.71 -14.55 12.40
C ARG A 86 -12.14 -14.62 11.85
N LEU A 87 -12.68 -13.49 11.39
CA LEU A 87 -14.09 -13.37 10.98
C LEU A 87 -14.28 -13.24 9.47
N ASP A 88 -13.25 -12.75 8.77
CA ASP A 88 -13.24 -12.57 7.33
C ASP A 88 -12.19 -13.51 6.70
N LYS A 89 -12.68 -14.61 6.13
CA LYS A 89 -11.85 -15.60 5.44
C LYS A 89 -11.15 -15.00 4.22
N GLN A 90 -11.81 -14.12 3.49
CA GLN A 90 -11.22 -13.49 2.31
C GLN A 90 -10.02 -12.63 2.72
N TYR A 91 -10.12 -11.88 3.82
CA TYR A 91 -9.01 -11.11 4.37
C TYR A 91 -7.84 -12.01 4.77
N ALA A 92 -8.10 -13.16 5.41
CA ALA A 92 -7.05 -14.12 5.76
C ALA A 92 -6.36 -14.73 4.53
N ASP A 93 -7.12 -15.01 3.46
CA ASP A 93 -6.58 -15.52 2.20
C ASP A 93 -5.75 -14.44 1.47
N GLU A 94 -6.20 -13.19 1.46
CA GLU A 94 -5.46 -12.03 0.93
C GLU A 94 -4.14 -11.80 1.67
N MET A 95 -4.15 -11.93 3.00
CA MET A 95 -2.95 -11.83 3.84
C MET A 95 -1.94 -12.95 3.52
N THR A 96 -2.42 -14.18 3.39
CA THR A 96 -1.59 -15.34 3.03
C THR A 96 -0.98 -15.15 1.64
N LYS A 97 -1.78 -14.66 0.68
CA LYS A 97 -1.31 -14.35 -0.67
C LYS A 97 -0.22 -13.27 -0.64
N LEU A 98 -0.41 -12.20 0.13
CA LEU A 98 0.58 -11.14 0.28
C LEU A 98 1.92 -11.69 0.80
N LEU A 99 1.91 -12.54 1.83
CA LEU A 99 3.15 -13.15 2.35
C LEU A 99 3.86 -14.00 1.29
N ASN A 100 3.12 -14.82 0.54
CA ASN A 100 3.68 -15.68 -0.50
C ASN A 100 4.30 -14.86 -1.64
N ASP A 101 3.59 -13.84 -2.12
CA ASP A 101 4.10 -12.96 -3.17
C ASP A 101 5.29 -12.12 -2.69
N ALA A 102 5.25 -11.57 -1.48
CA ALA A 102 6.37 -10.83 -0.91
C ALA A 102 7.63 -11.70 -0.83
N ASN A 103 7.50 -12.98 -0.47
CA ASN A 103 8.63 -13.91 -0.47
C ASN A 103 9.18 -14.21 -1.86
N ARG A 104 8.31 -14.31 -2.87
CA ARG A 104 8.64 -14.67 -4.25
C ARG A 104 9.26 -13.53 -5.05
N ILE A 105 8.66 -12.33 -4.99
CA ILE A 105 9.03 -11.20 -5.86
C ILE A 105 9.44 -9.94 -5.10
N GLY A 106 9.16 -9.86 -3.79
CA GLY A 106 9.47 -8.69 -2.98
C GLY A 106 10.95 -8.59 -2.61
N ASN A 107 11.40 -7.37 -2.33
CA ASN A 107 12.71 -7.12 -1.73
C ASN A 107 12.68 -7.34 -0.20
N GLN A 108 13.84 -7.22 0.44
CA GLN A 108 13.95 -7.47 1.89
C GLN A 108 13.04 -6.57 2.73
N ARG A 109 12.90 -5.29 2.36
CA ARG A 109 12.05 -4.32 3.08
C ARG A 109 10.58 -4.73 2.98
N GLU A 110 10.14 -5.04 1.76
CA GLU A 110 8.77 -5.48 1.48
C GLU A 110 8.39 -6.77 2.22
N LYS A 111 9.30 -7.75 2.28
CA LYS A 111 9.12 -8.98 3.08
C LYS A 111 8.94 -8.66 4.56
N SER A 112 9.77 -7.77 5.10
CA SER A 112 9.67 -7.34 6.49
C SER A 112 8.33 -6.64 6.78
N HIS A 113 7.86 -5.76 5.90
CA HIS A 113 6.55 -5.12 6.09
C HIS A 113 5.38 -6.09 5.97
N ALA A 114 5.37 -6.98 4.97
CA ALA A 114 4.35 -8.00 4.82
C ALA A 114 4.27 -8.92 6.06
N LYS A 115 5.42 -9.29 6.62
CA LYS A 115 5.46 -10.04 7.87
C LYS A 115 4.92 -9.22 9.06
N ALA A 116 5.28 -7.94 9.15
CA ALA A 116 4.86 -7.08 10.25
C ALA A 116 3.34 -6.91 10.28
N ILE A 117 2.71 -6.61 9.15
CA ILE A 117 1.25 -6.43 9.07
C ILE A 117 0.51 -7.75 9.33
N ASN A 118 1.05 -8.90 8.89
CA ASN A 118 0.48 -10.19 9.25
C ASN A 118 0.57 -10.47 10.75
N LEU A 119 1.68 -10.13 11.42
CA LEU A 119 1.80 -10.28 12.87
C LEU A 119 0.89 -9.31 13.64
N PHE A 120 0.61 -8.13 13.09
CA PHE A 120 -0.30 -7.17 13.68
C PHE A 120 -1.76 -7.62 13.58
N ALA A 121 -2.15 -8.22 12.44
CA ALA A 121 -3.54 -8.58 12.16
C ALA A 121 -4.00 -9.93 12.73
N ASN A 122 -3.10 -10.70 13.36
CA ASN A 122 -3.38 -12.00 13.96
C ASN A 122 -3.32 -11.92 15.49
#